data_AF-A0A9P0M0W9-F1
#
_entry.id   AF-A0A9P0M0W9-F1
#
_cell.length_a   1.000
_cell.length_b   1.000
_cell.length_c   1.000
_cell.angle_alpha   90.00
_cell.angle_beta   90.00
_cell.angle_gamma   90.00
#
_symmetry.space_group_name_H-M   'P 1'
#
loop_
_entity.id
_entity.type
_entity.pdbx_description
1 polymer ?
#
loop_
_entity_poly.entity_id
_entity_poly.type
_entity_poly.pdbx_seq_one_letter_code
_entity_poly.pdbx_strand_id
1 'polypeptide(L)'
;MENYFYDFNELSGKLHIWNKKTNDMGQKICFRDSVKWIRVDEFGSYFYKENLDEYSPFHKVNLFKKGSRVIRKEDNITLRRITEKKGGLTAEKLSNLREQLKFVKNEYKWFYEKFFEENEENPKKKRKAIGSF
;
A
#
# COMPACT_ATOMS: atom_id res chain seq x y z
N MET A 1 4.61 19.86 4.53
CA MET A 1 5.18 18.49 4.46
C MET A 1 4.48 17.62 3.40
N GLU A 2 5.18 17.22 2.34
CA GLU A 2 4.70 16.24 1.35
C GLU A 2 5.00 14.82 1.85
N ASN A 3 4.00 13.95 1.87
CA ASN A 3 4.23 12.53 2.12
C ASN A 3 4.68 11.87 0.81
N TYR A 4 5.81 11.17 0.82
CA TYR A 4 6.33 10.45 -0.35
C TYR A 4 5.98 8.97 -0.28
N PHE A 5 4.69 8.63 -0.37
CA PHE A 5 4.27 7.23 -0.46
C PHE A 5 4.26 6.77 -1.92
N TYR A 6 4.72 5.55 -2.19
CA TYR A 6 4.56 4.94 -3.51
C TYR A 6 3.16 4.35 -3.66
N ASP A 7 2.52 4.58 -4.81
CA ASP A 7 1.25 3.92 -5.13
C ASP A 7 1.52 2.47 -5.56
N PHE A 8 1.22 1.54 -4.65
CA PHE A 8 1.35 0.10 -4.92
C PHE A 8 0.16 -0.49 -5.66
N ASN A 9 -0.94 0.24 -5.85
CA ASN A 9 -2.09 -0.26 -6.60
C ASN A 9 -1.72 -0.51 -8.07
N GLU A 10 -0.88 0.36 -8.64
CA GLU A 10 -0.38 0.22 -10.02
C GLU A 10 0.68 -0.88 -10.17
N LEU A 11 1.28 -1.37 -9.07
CA LEU A 11 2.41 -2.28 -9.12
C LEU A 11 2.04 -3.62 -9.76
N SER A 12 0.89 -4.20 -9.39
CA SER A 12 0.45 -5.49 -9.94
C SER A 12 0.27 -5.46 -11.46
N GLY A 13 -0.33 -4.37 -11.98
CA GLY A 13 -0.49 -4.14 -13.40
C GLY A 13 0.83 -3.95 -14.14
N LYS A 14 1.75 -3.16 -13.55
CA LYS A 14 3.12 -2.98 -14.08
C LYS A 14 3.93 -4.28 -14.05
N LEU A 15 3.67 -5.13 -13.07
CA LEU A 15 4.27 -6.45 -12.96
C LEU A 15 3.61 -7.51 -13.86
N HIS A 16 2.50 -7.17 -14.53
CA HIS A 16 1.68 -8.12 -15.29
C HIS A 16 1.25 -9.36 -14.48
N ILE A 17 1.16 -9.20 -13.16
CA ILE A 17 0.74 -10.22 -12.21
C ILE A 17 -0.75 -10.02 -11.93
N TRP A 18 -1.52 -11.10 -12.01
CA TRP A 18 -2.91 -11.10 -11.58
C TRP A 18 -3.15 -12.16 -10.51
N ASN A 19 -4.07 -11.87 -9.60
CA ASN A 19 -4.55 -12.85 -8.63
C ASN A 19 -5.38 -13.91 -9.36
N LYS A 20 -4.74 -15.00 -9.79
CA LYS A 20 -5.42 -16.17 -10.33
C LYS A 20 -6.01 -16.99 -9.20
N LYS A 21 -7.33 -17.18 -9.27
CA LYS A 21 -8.09 -18.07 -8.38
C LYS A 21 -8.12 -19.51 -8.88
N THR A 22 -7.43 -19.81 -9.98
CA THR A 22 -7.35 -21.16 -10.54
C THR A 22 -5.91 -21.55 -10.77
N ASN A 23 -5.61 -22.84 -10.62
CA ASN A 23 -4.31 -23.39 -10.95
C ASN A 23 -4.16 -23.57 -12.48
N ASP A 24 -3.00 -24.05 -12.91
CA ASP A 24 -2.74 -24.30 -14.33
C ASP A 24 -3.68 -25.38 -14.93
N MET A 25 -4.26 -26.24 -14.09
CA MET A 25 -5.27 -27.25 -14.45
C MET A 25 -6.71 -26.72 -14.43
N GLY A 26 -6.94 -25.44 -14.12
CA GLY A 26 -8.26 -24.83 -14.06
C GLY A 26 -9.05 -25.11 -12.78
N GLN A 27 -8.47 -25.80 -11.80
CA GLN A 27 -9.10 -26.04 -10.50
C GLN A 27 -9.07 -24.77 -9.65
N LYS A 28 -10.16 -24.52 -8.91
CA LYS A 28 -10.28 -23.35 -8.03
C LYS A 28 -9.38 -23.52 -6.81
N ILE A 29 -8.61 -22.48 -6.50
CA ILE A 29 -7.69 -22.46 -5.36
C ILE A 29 -8.38 -21.81 -4.17
N CYS A 30 -8.48 -22.57 -3.09
CA CYS A 30 -9.01 -22.11 -1.81
C CYS A 30 -7.85 -21.93 -0.81
N PHE A 31 -7.19 -20.79 -0.87
CA PHE A 31 -5.99 -20.49 -0.06
C PHE A 31 -6.19 -20.61 1.44
N ARG A 32 -7.38 -20.24 1.96
CA ARG A 32 -7.63 -20.19 3.39
C ARG A 32 -7.82 -21.57 4.01
N ASP A 33 -8.53 -22.44 3.30
CA ASP A 33 -9.04 -23.68 3.88
C ASP A 33 -8.26 -24.91 3.37
N SER A 34 -7.89 -24.90 2.09
CA SER A 34 -7.34 -26.05 1.38
C SER A 34 -5.81 -26.04 1.31
N VAL A 35 -5.19 -24.87 1.13
CA VAL A 35 -3.73 -24.77 0.94
C VAL A 35 -3.01 -24.90 2.28
N LYS A 36 -2.07 -25.85 2.37
CA LYS A 36 -1.23 -26.09 3.56
C LYS A 36 0.21 -25.66 3.36
N TRP A 37 0.73 -25.80 2.14
CA TRP A 37 2.07 -25.37 1.78
C TRP A 37 2.08 -24.53 0.53
N ILE A 38 2.96 -23.53 0.51
CA ILE A 38 3.27 -22.72 -0.66
C ILE A 38 4.79 -22.65 -0.78
N ARG A 39 5.29 -22.88 -2.00
CA ARG A 39 6.70 -22.70 -2.37
C ARG A 39 6.78 -21.73 -3.55
N VAL A 40 7.70 -20.77 -3.48
CA VAL A 40 7.93 -19.79 -4.55
C VAL A 40 9.38 -19.92 -5.00
N ASP A 41 9.59 -20.52 -6.16
CA ASP A 41 10.94 -20.71 -6.72
C ASP A 41 11.27 -19.62 -7.74
N GLU A 42 10.28 -19.25 -8.56
CA GLU A 42 10.43 -18.31 -9.67
C GLU A 42 9.48 -17.14 -9.51
N PHE A 43 9.95 -15.95 -9.91
CA PHE A 43 9.11 -14.77 -9.91
C PHE A 43 7.88 -14.97 -10.80
N GLY A 44 6.70 -14.68 -10.25
CA GLY A 44 5.42 -14.78 -10.98
C GLY A 44 4.84 -16.18 -11.10
N SER A 45 5.40 -17.18 -10.40
CA SER A 45 4.73 -18.46 -10.19
C SER A 45 4.92 -18.99 -8.78
N TYR A 46 3.97 -19.78 -8.30
CA TYR A 46 4.12 -20.50 -7.03
C TYR A 46 3.60 -21.92 -7.18
N PHE A 47 4.11 -22.77 -6.31
CA PHE A 47 3.65 -24.13 -6.13
C PHE A 47 2.87 -24.20 -4.82
N TYR A 48 1.76 -24.92 -4.81
CA TYR A 48 1.00 -25.16 -3.59
C TYR A 48 0.67 -26.63 -3.40
N LYS A 49 0.33 -26.96 -2.16
CA LYS A 49 -0.03 -28.31 -1.74
C LYS A 49 -1.12 -28.25 -0.70
N GLU A 50 -2.07 -29.16 -0.80
CA GLU A 50 -3.25 -29.21 0.09
C GLU A 50 -3.06 -30.14 1.29
N ASN A 51 -2.03 -30.99 1.24
CA ASN A 51 -1.70 -31.94 2.29
C ASN A 51 -0.33 -31.62 2.91
N LEU A 52 -0.15 -32.03 4.17
CA LEU A 52 1.13 -31.92 4.90
C LEU A 52 2.10 -33.08 4.59
N ASP A 53 1.60 -34.16 3.99
CA ASP A 53 2.38 -35.34 3.63
C ASP A 53 3.47 -35.00 2.61
N GLU A 54 4.66 -35.59 2.70
CA GLU A 54 5.82 -35.26 1.85
C GLU A 54 5.64 -35.74 0.40
N TYR A 55 4.98 -36.87 0.18
CA TYR A 55 4.85 -37.54 -1.14
C TYR A 55 3.79 -36.93 -2.05
N SER A 56 2.85 -36.17 -1.49
CA SER A 56 1.82 -35.45 -2.24
C SER A 56 2.44 -34.46 -3.26
N PRO A 57 2.00 -34.45 -4.53
CA PRO A 57 2.57 -33.57 -5.55
C PRO A 57 2.20 -32.11 -5.33
N PHE A 58 3.08 -31.21 -5.78
CA PHE A 58 2.81 -29.78 -5.82
C PHE A 58 2.05 -29.39 -7.09
N HIS A 59 1.12 -28.46 -6.94
CA HIS A 59 0.37 -27.87 -8.05
C HIS A 59 0.96 -26.50 -8.39
N LYS A 60 1.27 -26.26 -9.66
CA LYS A 60 1.81 -24.98 -10.12
C LYS A 60 0.69 -23.98 -10.42
N VAL A 61 0.96 -22.72 -10.12
CA VAL A 61 0.11 -21.59 -10.45
C VAL A 61 0.96 -20.49 -11.04
N ASN A 62 0.71 -20.17 -12.30
CA ASN A 62 1.35 -19.03 -12.95
C ASN A 62 0.51 -17.77 -12.73
N LEU A 63 1.07 -16.75 -12.08
CA LEU A 63 0.39 -15.48 -11.82
C LEU A 63 0.40 -14.55 -13.05
N PHE A 64 1.27 -14.80 -14.01
CA PHE A 64 1.33 -14.02 -15.25
C PHE A 64 0.05 -14.16 -16.07
N LYS A 65 -0.35 -13.04 -16.70
CA LYS A 65 -1.42 -13.03 -17.69
C LYS A 65 -0.99 -13.82 -18.93
N LYS A 66 -1.89 -14.62 -19.52
CA LYS A 66 -1.57 -15.33 -20.78
C LYS A 66 -1.21 -14.30 -21.85
N GLY A 67 -0.03 -14.46 -22.47
CA GLY A 67 0.50 -13.55 -23.49
C GLY A 67 1.20 -12.30 -22.97
N SER A 68 1.40 -12.13 -21.65
CA SER A 68 2.20 -11.02 -21.13
C SER A 68 3.70 -11.27 -21.31
N ARG A 69 4.45 -10.18 -21.56
CA ARG A 69 5.92 -10.20 -21.52
C ARG A 69 6.40 -10.62 -20.14
N VAL A 70 7.39 -11.50 -20.09
CA VAL A 70 8.10 -11.86 -18.86
C VAL A 70 8.97 -10.68 -18.45
N ILE A 71 8.76 -10.19 -17.24
CA ILE A 71 9.55 -9.11 -16.67
C ILE A 71 10.88 -9.68 -16.21
N ARG A 72 11.96 -9.08 -16.67
CA ARG A 72 13.33 -9.45 -16.31
C ARG A 72 13.86 -8.52 -15.24
N LYS A 73 14.97 -8.91 -14.59
CA LYS A 73 15.63 -8.06 -13.59
C LYS A 73 16.07 -6.72 -14.17
N GLU A 74 16.33 -6.67 -15.47
CA GLU A 74 16.76 -5.45 -16.18
C GLU A 74 15.61 -4.47 -16.45
N ASP A 75 14.35 -4.89 -16.30
CA ASP A 75 13.20 -4.03 -16.56
C ASP A 75 13.01 -3.05 -15.38
N ASN A 76 13.19 -1.76 -15.65
CA ASN A 76 13.01 -0.70 -14.65
C ASN A 76 11.53 -0.42 -14.41
N ILE A 77 11.04 -0.73 -13.21
CA ILE A 77 9.66 -0.46 -12.80
C ILE A 77 9.61 0.84 -12.00
N THR A 78 8.97 1.86 -12.58
CA THR A 78 8.75 3.13 -11.89
C THR A 78 7.34 3.15 -11.29
N LEU A 79 7.26 3.30 -9.96
CA LEU A 79 6.00 3.55 -9.27
C LEU A 79 5.77 5.05 -9.14
N ARG A 80 4.51 5.47 -9.33
CA ARG A 80 4.13 6.85 -9.08
C ARG A 80 4.21 7.12 -7.59
N ARG A 81 4.74 8.28 -7.23
CA ARG A 81 4.66 8.79 -5.86
C ARG A 81 3.32 9.49 -5.70
N ILE A 82 2.58 9.09 -4.68
CA ILE A 82 1.37 9.80 -4.26
C ILE A 82 1.84 11.00 -3.47
N THR A 83 1.68 12.19 -4.04
CA THR A 83 1.78 13.44 -3.31
C THR A 83 0.42 13.75 -2.70
N GLU A 84 0.17 13.25 -1.49
CA GLU A 84 -0.97 13.72 -0.72
C GLU A 84 -0.63 15.08 -0.12
N LYS A 85 -1.37 16.12 -0.51
CA LYS A 85 -1.38 17.36 0.25
C LYS A 85 -1.97 17.03 1.61
N LYS A 86 -1.14 17.01 2.67
CA LYS A 86 -1.64 17.03 4.05
C LYS A 86 -2.63 18.19 4.13
N GLY A 87 -3.90 17.89 4.40
CA GLY A 87 -4.86 18.94 4.69
C GLY A 87 -4.40 19.69 5.94
N GLY A 88 -4.50 21.02 5.93
CA GLY A 88 -4.18 21.81 7.11
C GLY A 88 -4.99 21.36 8.33
N LEU A 89 -4.53 21.72 9.52
CA LEU A 89 -5.32 21.59 10.74
C LEU A 89 -6.37 22.69 10.82
N THR A 90 -7.46 22.42 11.55
CA THR A 90 -8.40 23.48 11.95
C THR A 90 -7.78 24.30 13.08
N ALA A 91 -8.17 25.57 13.19
CA ALA A 91 -7.72 26.46 14.26
C ALA A 91 -7.93 25.86 15.66
N GLU A 92 -9.04 25.17 15.87
CA GLU A 92 -9.36 24.45 17.12
C GLU A 92 -8.30 23.39 17.47
N LYS A 93 -7.85 22.59 16.49
CA LYS A 93 -6.83 21.57 16.70
C LYS A 93 -5.45 22.18 16.92
N LEU A 94 -5.14 23.30 16.26
CA LEU A 94 -3.90 24.05 16.48
C LEU A 94 -3.83 24.61 17.90
N SER A 95 -4.94 25.16 18.41
CA SER A 95 -5.01 25.65 19.80
C SER A 95 -4.76 24.53 20.81
N ASN A 96 -5.41 23.39 20.62
CA ASN A 96 -5.24 22.23 21.51
C ASN A 96 -3.78 21.71 21.49
N LEU A 97 -3.16 21.64 20.31
CA LEU A 97 -1.74 21.28 20.19
C LEU A 97 -0.81 22.29 20.88
N ARG A 98 -1.10 23.59 20.83
CA ARG A 98 -0.33 24.62 21.54
C ARG A 98 -0.43 24.46 23.06
N GLU A 99 -1.61 24.09 23.57
CA GLU A 99 -1.78 23.79 25.00
C GLU A 99 -0.97 22.58 25.44
N GLN A 100 -0.96 21.52 24.60
CA GLN A 100 -0.20 20.31 24.86
C GLN A 100 1.32 20.52 24.81
N LEU A 101 1.80 21.52 24.06
CA LEU A 101 3.23 21.83 23.93
C LEU A 101 3.92 22.11 25.28
N LYS A 102 3.17 22.57 26.29
CA LYS A 102 3.67 22.82 27.65
C LYS A 102 4.17 21.55 28.34
N PHE A 103 3.65 20.39 27.95
CA PHE A 103 4.01 19.08 28.51
C PHE A 103 5.10 18.36 27.70
N VAL A 104 5.52 18.93 26.55
CA VAL A 104 6.55 18.36 25.69
C VAL A 104 7.93 18.86 26.14
N LYS A 105 8.90 17.94 26.25
CA LYS A 105 10.30 18.28 26.56
C LYS A 105 10.85 19.25 25.51
N ASN A 106 11.68 20.21 25.95
CA ASN A 106 12.23 21.25 25.08
C ASN A 106 12.94 20.71 23.82
N GLU A 107 13.62 19.57 23.94
CA GLU A 107 14.33 18.89 22.84
C GLU A 107 13.43 18.52 21.65
N TYR A 108 12.12 18.41 21.85
CA TYR A 108 11.16 18.06 20.80
C TYR A 108 10.30 19.25 20.36
N LYS A 109 10.41 20.42 21.01
CA LYS A 109 9.57 21.59 20.68
C LYS A 109 9.81 22.12 19.27
N TRP A 110 11.06 22.08 18.79
CA TRP A 110 11.42 22.54 17.44
C TRP A 110 10.61 21.86 16.33
N PHE A 111 10.23 20.59 16.52
CA PHE A 111 9.42 19.85 15.56
C PHE A 111 8.00 20.43 15.46
N TYR A 112 7.39 20.74 16.61
CA TYR A 112 6.04 21.29 16.67
C TYR A 112 6.01 22.76 16.25
N GLU A 113 7.06 23.53 16.52
CA GLU A 113 7.20 24.91 16.06
C GLU A 113 7.25 24.97 14.53
N LYS A 114 8.11 24.17 13.87
CA LYS A 114 8.08 24.00 12.42
C LYS A 114 6.72 23.54 11.89
N PHE A 115 6.09 22.62 12.61
CA PHE A 115 4.78 22.09 12.21
C PHE A 115 3.66 23.15 12.32
N PHE A 116 3.75 24.10 13.24
CA PHE A 116 2.83 25.23 13.33
C PHE A 116 3.04 26.23 12.21
N GLU A 117 4.29 26.60 11.91
CA GLU A 117 4.64 27.48 10.79
C GLU A 117 4.09 26.93 9.47
N GLU A 118 4.30 25.64 9.18
CA GLU A 118 3.78 24.99 7.97
C GLU A 118 2.24 24.96 7.89
N ASN A 119 1.53 25.01 9.03
CA ASN A 119 0.05 25.01 9.05
C ASN A 119 -0.54 26.43 8.99
N GLU A 120 0.17 27.44 9.46
CA GLU A 120 -0.22 28.85 9.28
C GLU A 120 -0.17 29.25 7.81
N GLU A 121 0.79 28.71 7.04
CA GLU A 121 0.90 28.94 5.59
C GLU A 121 -0.16 28.19 4.75
N ASN A 122 -0.74 27.09 5.27
CA ASN A 122 -1.72 26.28 4.54
C ASN A 122 -2.91 25.82 5.42
N PRO A 123 -3.77 26.76 5.86
CA PRO A 123 -4.87 26.45 6.77
C PRO A 123 -5.96 25.61 6.09
N LYS A 124 -6.60 24.72 6.85
CA LYS A 124 -7.77 23.97 6.35
C LYS A 124 -8.93 24.93 6.09
N LYS A 125 -9.24 25.22 4.83
CA LYS A 125 -10.47 25.93 4.48
C LYS A 125 -11.66 25.02 4.80
N LYS A 126 -12.52 25.43 5.75
CA LYS A 126 -13.84 24.78 5.95
C LYS A 126 -14.57 24.84 4.61
N ARG A 127 -14.97 23.69 4.07
CA ARG A 127 -15.92 23.67 2.95
C ARG A 127 -17.21 24.32 3.45
N LYS A 128 -17.60 25.47 2.88
CA LYS A 128 -18.93 26.04 3.11
C LYS A 128 -19.94 24.99 2.64
N ALA A 129 -20.79 24.50 3.55
CA ALA A 129 -21.97 23.78 3.16
C ALA A 129 -22.80 24.72 2.30
N ILE A 130 -22.96 24.38 1.02
CA ILE A 130 -23.92 25.06 0.15
C ILE A 130 -25.28 24.70 0.74
N GLY A 131 -25.90 25.65 1.43
CA GLY A 131 -27.28 25.52 1.89
C GLY A 131 -28.16 25.39 0.66
N SER A 132 -28.77 24.22 0.51
CA SER A 132 -29.92 24.00 -0.36
C SER A 132 -31.10 24.77 0.22
N PHE A 133 -31.52 25.82 -0.48
CA PHE A 133 -32.87 26.41 -0.38
C PHE A 133 -33.76 25.78 -1.45
#